data_AF-A0A3D3LNH4-F1
#
_entry.id   AF-A0A3D3LNH4-F1
#
_cell.length_a   1.000
_cell.length_b   1.000
_cell.length_c   1.000
_cell.angle_alpha   90.00
_cell.angle_beta   90.00
_cell.angle_gamma   90.00
#
_symmetry.space_group_name_H-M   'P 1'
#
loop_
_entity.id
_entity.type
_entity.pdbx_description
1 polymer ?
#
loop_
_entity_poly.entity_id
_entity_poly.type
_entity_poly.pdbx_seq_one_letter_code
_entity_poly.pdbx_strand_id
1 'polypeptide(L)'
;PRYQGDYNSITSNGQVSMLTWADFRAGNFGTYTAYFPDFGMRVTPTTDSLNPNSGNITINVQIPSVKLYNNVVTFTSAVSPTPGSGTLAVTFPSGNTINTSGGSGSIPMRITATGGVTAGTYIVTVTGKGPNGTPVHKRDVTVYVANTVTNIGGETEIPMKWDLAQNFPNPFNPTTRINF
;
A
#
# COMPACT_ATOMS: atom_id res chain seq x y z
N PRO A 1 12.05 -31.63 -17.80
CA PRO A 1 11.46 -31.01 -19.01
C PRO A 1 12.28 -31.38 -20.25
N ARG A 2 11.64 -31.87 -21.33
CA ARG A 2 12.31 -32.00 -22.64
C ARG A 2 12.60 -30.59 -23.18
N TYR A 3 13.73 -30.39 -23.85
CA TYR A 3 14.06 -29.13 -24.52
C TYR A 3 12.95 -28.76 -25.51
N GLN A 4 12.38 -27.56 -25.40
CA GLN A 4 11.30 -27.08 -26.29
C GLN A 4 11.72 -25.87 -27.15
N GLY A 5 13.00 -25.48 -27.12
CA GLY A 5 13.54 -24.33 -27.86
C GLY A 5 14.19 -23.29 -26.94
N ASP A 6 14.85 -22.31 -27.56
CA ASP A 6 15.43 -21.14 -26.90
C ASP A 6 14.34 -20.07 -26.70
N TYR A 7 13.80 -19.97 -25.49
CA TYR A 7 12.71 -19.02 -25.16
C TYR A 7 13.24 -17.71 -24.60
N ASN A 8 14.31 -17.18 -25.19
CA ASN A 8 14.91 -15.93 -24.79
C ASN A 8 14.96 -14.94 -25.94
N SER A 9 14.52 -13.71 -25.66
CA SER A 9 14.57 -12.60 -26.61
C SER A 9 15.02 -11.34 -25.91
N ILE A 10 15.86 -10.57 -26.58
CA ILE A 10 16.26 -9.23 -26.16
C ILE A 10 15.70 -8.25 -27.17
N THR A 11 14.91 -7.30 -26.70
CA THR A 11 14.38 -6.19 -27.50
C THR A 11 14.71 -4.87 -26.81
N SER A 12 14.62 -3.75 -27.54
CA SER A 12 14.87 -2.41 -27.00
C SER A 12 13.93 -1.40 -27.62
N ASN A 13 13.52 -0.42 -26.83
CA ASN A 13 12.74 0.74 -27.30
C ASN A 13 13.61 2.00 -27.48
N GLY A 14 14.95 1.84 -27.51
CA GLY A 14 15.92 2.93 -27.62
C GLY A 14 16.26 3.62 -26.28
N GLN A 15 15.49 3.37 -25.22
CA GLN A 15 15.78 3.86 -23.86
C GLN A 15 16.09 2.74 -22.87
N VAL A 16 15.39 1.61 -23.02
CA VAL A 16 15.51 0.44 -22.15
C VAL A 16 15.56 -0.81 -23.01
N SER A 17 16.45 -1.72 -22.63
CA SER A 17 16.48 -3.09 -23.14
C SER A 17 15.63 -3.99 -22.25
N MET A 18 14.85 -4.88 -22.87
CA MET A 18 14.01 -5.86 -22.22
C MET A 18 14.49 -7.26 -22.61
N LEU A 19 14.94 -8.02 -21.63
CA LEU A 19 15.25 -9.44 -21.77
C LEU A 19 14.03 -10.24 -21.32
N THR A 20 13.60 -11.19 -22.13
CA THR A 20 12.63 -12.22 -21.76
C THR A 20 13.30 -13.58 -21.74
N TRP A 21 12.91 -14.46 -20.81
CA TRP A 21 13.40 -15.85 -20.75
C TRP A 21 12.33 -16.79 -20.17
N ALA A 22 12.40 -18.07 -20.53
CA ALA A 22 11.69 -19.11 -19.80
C ALA A 22 12.49 -19.55 -18.57
N ASP A 23 11.81 -19.67 -17.43
CA ASP A 23 12.38 -20.19 -16.19
C ASP A 23 11.54 -21.36 -15.67
N PHE A 24 12.23 -22.39 -15.20
CA PHE A 24 11.63 -23.64 -14.72
C PHE A 24 11.95 -23.91 -13.26
N ARG A 25 12.67 -23.02 -12.58
CA ARG A 25 13.11 -23.22 -11.19
C ARG A 25 11.95 -23.32 -10.20
N ALA A 26 10.77 -22.84 -10.56
CA ALA A 26 9.52 -22.98 -9.80
C ALA A 26 8.73 -24.27 -10.10
N GLY A 27 9.33 -25.24 -10.79
CA GLY A 27 8.69 -26.52 -11.12
C GLY A 27 7.60 -26.46 -12.21
N ASN A 28 7.39 -25.29 -12.81
CA ASN A 28 6.40 -25.03 -13.85
C ASN A 28 7.01 -24.18 -14.97
N PHE A 29 6.37 -24.16 -16.15
CA PHE A 29 6.74 -23.24 -17.23
C PHE A 29 6.36 -21.81 -16.84
N GLY A 30 7.33 -20.90 -16.77
CA GLY A 30 7.08 -19.48 -16.56
C GLY A 30 7.89 -18.61 -17.52
N THR A 31 7.29 -17.53 -18.00
CA THR A 31 7.97 -16.50 -18.79
C THR A 31 8.27 -15.31 -17.91
N TYR A 32 9.54 -14.92 -17.87
CA TYR A 32 10.05 -13.85 -17.04
C TYR A 32 10.62 -12.74 -17.92
N THR A 33 10.65 -11.52 -17.38
CA THR A 33 11.25 -10.37 -18.04
C THR A 33 12.11 -9.58 -17.07
N ALA A 34 13.15 -8.94 -17.60
CA ALA A 34 13.99 -7.99 -16.89
C ALA A 34 14.27 -6.79 -17.79
N TYR A 35 14.44 -5.63 -17.17
CA TYR A 35 14.77 -4.39 -17.85
C TYR A 35 16.19 -3.95 -17.52
N PHE A 36 16.83 -3.25 -18.46
CA PHE A 36 18.05 -2.51 -18.19
C PHE A 36 18.16 -1.28 -19.10
N PRO A 37 18.42 -0.07 -18.57
CA PRO A 37 18.42 0.27 -17.14
C PRO A 37 17.04 0.10 -16.48
N ASP A 38 16.97 -0.02 -15.15
CA ASP A 38 15.72 -0.28 -14.41
C ASP A 38 15.64 0.45 -13.05
N PHE A 39 14.43 0.55 -12.50
CA PHE A 39 14.15 1.09 -11.17
C PHE A 39 13.45 0.05 -10.27
N GLY A 40 13.73 0.09 -8.97
CA GLY A 40 12.96 -0.67 -7.99
C GLY A 40 11.65 0.03 -7.64
N MET A 41 10.62 -0.74 -7.26
CA MET A 41 9.36 -0.18 -6.76
C MET A 41 8.95 -0.83 -5.43
N ARG A 42 8.41 -0.02 -4.51
CA ARG A 42 7.84 -0.46 -3.22
C ARG A 42 6.61 0.38 -2.89
N VAL A 43 5.66 -0.21 -2.16
CA VAL A 43 4.56 0.51 -1.52
C VAL A 43 4.56 0.22 -0.02
N THR A 44 4.28 1.22 0.81
CA THR A 44 4.23 1.08 2.28
C THR A 44 3.15 1.98 2.88
N PRO A 45 2.22 1.45 3.71
CA PRO A 45 2.01 0.04 3.98
C PRO A 45 1.46 -0.73 2.75
N THR A 46 1.55 -2.06 2.76
CA THR A 46 0.95 -2.93 1.71
C THR A 46 -0.48 -3.33 2.05
N THR A 47 -0.96 -2.99 3.26
CA THR A 47 -2.30 -3.33 3.73
C THR A 47 -2.77 -2.27 4.71
N ASP A 48 -4.01 -1.83 4.58
CA ASP A 48 -4.63 -0.88 5.51
C ASP A 48 -6.17 -1.02 5.50
N SER A 49 -6.86 -0.30 6.38
CA SER A 49 -8.32 -0.28 6.47
C SER A 49 -8.87 1.15 6.46
N LEU A 50 -10.08 1.34 5.96
CA LEU A 50 -10.72 2.65 5.93
C LEU A 50 -12.24 2.55 6.15
N ASN A 51 -12.80 3.62 6.73
CA ASN A 51 -14.24 3.76 6.90
C ASN A 51 -14.96 3.97 5.55
N PRO A 52 -16.07 3.28 5.27
CA PRO A 52 -16.78 3.34 3.99
C PRO A 52 -17.37 4.71 3.65
N ASN A 53 -17.61 5.57 4.65
CA ASN A 53 -18.33 6.83 4.45
C ASN A 53 -17.41 8.05 4.31
N SER A 54 -16.28 8.06 5.02
CA SER A 54 -15.37 9.21 5.08
C SER A 54 -13.90 8.86 5.32
N GLY A 55 -13.55 7.57 5.24
CA GLY A 55 -12.20 7.09 5.49
C GLY A 55 -11.21 7.55 4.42
N ASN A 56 -9.99 7.90 4.86
CA ASN A 56 -8.87 8.13 3.98
C ASN A 56 -7.61 7.49 4.56
N ILE A 57 -6.78 6.92 3.67
CA ILE A 57 -5.48 6.32 4.02
C ILE A 57 -4.41 6.86 3.07
N THR A 58 -3.18 6.90 3.55
CA THR A 58 -2.02 7.35 2.77
C THR A 58 -1.02 6.23 2.64
N ILE A 59 -0.68 5.89 1.41
CA ILE A 59 0.32 4.88 1.05
C ILE A 59 1.50 5.59 0.40
N ASN A 60 2.71 5.30 0.86
CA ASN A 60 3.92 5.79 0.21
C ASN A 60 4.27 4.89 -0.98
N VAL A 61 4.32 5.47 -2.17
CA VAL A 61 4.82 4.81 -3.39
C VAL A 61 6.27 5.24 -3.59
N GLN A 62 7.17 4.28 -3.62
CA GLN A 62 8.60 4.50 -3.46
C GLN A 62 9.41 3.85 -4.57
N ILE A 63 10.44 4.57 -5.01
CA ILE A 63 11.57 4.04 -5.76
C ILE A 63 12.75 3.99 -4.80
N PRO A 64 13.06 2.84 -4.17
CA PRO A 64 14.12 2.75 -3.17
C PRO A 64 15.52 2.83 -3.79
N SER A 65 15.66 2.39 -5.04
CA SER A 65 16.92 2.41 -5.77
C SER A 65 16.70 2.31 -7.28
N VAL A 66 17.71 2.70 -8.05
CA VAL A 66 17.78 2.51 -9.49
C VAL A 66 19.06 1.79 -9.90
N LYS A 67 19.03 1.17 -11.08
CA LYS A 67 20.19 0.59 -11.74
C LYS A 67 20.40 1.27 -13.09
N LEU A 68 21.22 2.33 -13.07
CA LEU A 68 21.51 3.22 -14.22
C LEU A 68 20.27 3.85 -14.89
N TYR A 69 19.13 3.82 -14.22
CA TYR A 69 17.90 4.41 -14.70
C TYR A 69 17.84 5.86 -14.23
N ASN A 70 17.62 6.79 -15.17
CA ASN A 70 17.67 8.24 -14.93
C ASN A 70 16.49 9.00 -15.55
N ASN A 71 15.41 8.29 -15.89
CA ASN A 71 14.21 8.86 -16.52
C ASN A 71 13.10 9.09 -15.49
N VAL A 72 12.04 9.79 -15.91
CA VAL A 72 10.84 9.97 -15.08
C VAL A 72 10.03 8.67 -15.04
N VAL A 73 9.56 8.30 -13.86
CA VAL A 73 8.57 7.22 -13.67
C VAL A 73 7.21 7.86 -13.40
N THR A 74 6.19 7.42 -14.13
CA THR A 74 4.80 7.84 -13.95
C THR A 74 3.99 6.73 -13.31
N PHE A 75 3.21 7.09 -12.29
CA PHE A 75 2.39 6.18 -11.51
C PHE A 75 0.91 6.30 -11.89
N THR A 76 0.26 5.14 -11.94
CA THR A 76 -1.18 4.98 -12.12
C THR A 76 -1.70 3.96 -11.12
N SER A 77 -3.01 3.95 -10.89
CA SER A 77 -3.63 3.00 -9.97
C SER A 77 -4.93 2.46 -10.55
N ALA A 78 -5.29 1.25 -10.14
CA ALA A 78 -6.57 0.62 -10.45
C ALA A 78 -7.07 -0.10 -9.20
N VAL A 79 -8.38 -0.01 -8.95
CA VAL A 79 -9.05 -0.67 -7.82
C VAL A 79 -9.83 -1.87 -8.35
N SER A 80 -9.68 -3.02 -7.68
CA SER A 80 -10.43 -4.24 -7.98
C SER A 80 -10.84 -4.98 -6.69
N PRO A 81 -12.07 -5.50 -6.58
CA PRO A 81 -13.18 -5.31 -7.52
C PRO A 81 -13.66 -3.85 -7.52
N THR A 82 -14.48 -3.47 -8.51
CA THR A 82 -15.18 -2.18 -8.45
C THR A 82 -16.21 -2.23 -7.31
N PRO A 83 -16.25 -1.22 -6.40
CA PRO A 83 -17.26 -1.17 -5.36
C PRO A 83 -18.68 -1.21 -5.93
N GLY A 84 -19.60 -1.95 -5.29
CA GLY A 84 -21.00 -2.01 -5.70
C GLY A 84 -21.77 -0.71 -5.44
N SER A 85 -21.31 0.06 -4.45
CA SER A 85 -21.77 1.40 -4.07
C SER A 85 -20.56 2.26 -3.67
N GLY A 86 -20.71 3.58 -3.74
CA GLY A 86 -19.66 4.53 -3.40
C GLY A 86 -18.47 4.47 -4.37
N THR A 87 -17.36 5.10 -3.99
CA THR A 87 -16.12 5.10 -4.78
C THR A 87 -14.90 5.07 -3.87
N LEU A 88 -13.89 4.26 -4.25
CA LEU A 88 -12.54 4.36 -3.73
C LEU A 88 -11.71 5.22 -4.69
N ALA A 89 -11.61 6.51 -4.38
CA ALA A 89 -10.86 7.46 -5.18
C ALA A 89 -9.37 7.38 -4.82
N VAL A 90 -8.53 7.08 -5.81
CA VAL A 90 -7.08 7.05 -5.64
C VAL A 90 -6.46 8.27 -6.29
N THR A 91 -5.67 9.03 -5.52
CA THR A 91 -5.08 10.31 -5.95
C THR A 91 -3.61 10.39 -5.56
N PHE A 92 -2.84 11.18 -6.30
CA PHE A 92 -1.45 11.51 -5.98
C PHE A 92 -1.35 13.02 -5.68
N PRO A 93 -1.56 13.45 -4.42
CA PRO A 93 -1.67 14.87 -4.08
C PRO A 93 -0.42 15.69 -4.40
N SER A 94 0.76 15.07 -4.41
CA SER A 94 2.03 15.70 -4.76
C SER A 94 2.43 15.52 -6.24
N GLY A 95 1.50 15.07 -7.08
CA GLY A 95 1.78 14.61 -8.44
C GLY A 95 2.14 13.12 -8.49
N ASN A 96 1.95 12.52 -9.67
CA ASN A 96 2.08 11.07 -9.88
C ASN A 96 3.39 10.69 -10.56
N THR A 97 4.45 11.48 -10.42
CA THR A 97 5.74 11.22 -11.06
C THR A 97 6.90 11.30 -10.07
N ILE A 98 7.94 10.49 -10.32
CA ILE A 98 9.23 10.60 -9.65
C ILE A 98 10.30 10.74 -10.73
N ASN A 99 11.13 11.79 -10.63
CA ASN A 99 12.35 11.90 -11.42
C ASN A 99 13.46 11.08 -10.74
N THR A 100 14.00 10.08 -11.43
CA THR A 100 14.96 9.13 -10.86
C THR A 100 16.42 9.51 -11.06
N SER A 101 16.71 10.69 -11.62
CA SER A 101 18.09 11.18 -11.75
C SER A 101 18.84 11.26 -10.41
N GLY A 102 18.12 11.43 -9.30
CA GLY A 102 18.65 11.38 -7.92
C GLY A 102 18.68 9.99 -7.28
N GLY A 103 18.34 8.94 -8.04
CA GLY A 103 18.46 7.53 -7.65
C GLY A 103 17.35 6.94 -6.77
N SER A 104 16.64 7.76 -6.00
CA SER A 104 15.52 7.31 -5.16
C SER A 104 14.44 8.39 -5.07
N GLY A 105 13.23 7.99 -4.65
CA GLY A 105 12.13 8.93 -4.43
C GLY A 105 10.94 8.28 -3.75
N SER A 106 10.06 9.13 -3.21
CA SER A 106 8.82 8.71 -2.54
C SER A 106 7.74 9.75 -2.78
N ILE A 107 6.55 9.31 -3.16
CA ILE A 107 5.36 10.17 -3.28
C ILE A 107 4.20 9.57 -2.48
N PRO A 108 3.37 10.40 -1.83
CA PRO A 108 2.15 9.93 -1.20
C PRO A 108 1.09 9.61 -2.27
N MET A 109 0.47 8.44 -2.14
CA MET A 109 -0.77 8.06 -2.81
C MET A 109 -1.87 8.03 -1.75
N ARG A 110 -2.95 8.78 -1.98
CA ARG A 110 -4.09 8.85 -1.07
C ARG A 110 -5.26 8.07 -1.64
N ILE A 111 -5.85 7.20 -0.82
CA ILE A 111 -7.05 6.45 -1.14
C ILE A 111 -8.17 6.97 -0.22
N THR A 112 -9.27 7.42 -0.82
CA THR A 112 -10.39 8.03 -0.10
C THR A 112 -11.69 7.29 -0.45
N ALA A 113 -12.46 6.91 0.56
CA ALA A 113 -13.83 6.45 0.35
C ALA A 113 -14.81 7.62 0.29
N THR A 114 -15.70 7.59 -0.69
CA THR A 114 -16.80 8.55 -0.83
C THR A 114 -18.10 7.83 -1.18
N GLY A 115 -19.23 8.34 -0.67
CA GLY A 115 -20.56 7.87 -1.06
C GLY A 115 -20.96 6.50 -0.52
N GLY A 116 -20.41 6.07 0.62
CA GLY A 116 -20.79 4.80 1.25
C GLY A 116 -20.28 3.59 0.47
N VAL A 117 -18.96 3.42 0.45
CA VAL A 117 -18.30 2.31 -0.25
C VAL A 117 -18.79 0.97 0.32
N THR A 118 -19.15 0.03 -0.55
CA THR A 118 -19.56 -1.31 -0.09
C THR A 118 -18.44 -1.95 0.74
N ALA A 119 -18.77 -2.44 1.94
CA ALA A 119 -17.79 -3.11 2.79
C ALA A 119 -17.22 -4.36 2.09
N GLY A 120 -15.92 -4.59 2.24
CA GLY A 120 -15.22 -5.67 1.55
C GLY A 120 -13.71 -5.47 1.51
N THR A 121 -13.03 -6.40 0.85
CA THR A 121 -11.60 -6.32 0.60
C THR A 121 -11.36 -5.89 -0.84
N TYR A 122 -10.54 -4.86 -1.01
CA TYR A 122 -10.18 -4.31 -2.31
C TYR A 122 -8.68 -4.37 -2.50
N ILE A 123 -8.24 -4.57 -3.73
CA ILE A 123 -6.83 -4.50 -4.13
C ILE A 123 -6.67 -3.24 -4.97
N VAL A 124 -5.78 -2.36 -4.51
CA VAL A 124 -5.31 -1.21 -5.29
C VAL A 124 -3.98 -1.57 -5.92
N THR A 125 -3.98 -1.84 -7.22
CA THR A 125 -2.77 -2.12 -7.99
C THR A 125 -2.17 -0.81 -8.45
N VAL A 126 -0.99 -0.46 -7.91
CA VAL A 126 -0.20 0.69 -8.33
C VAL A 126 0.77 0.23 -9.41
N THR A 127 0.76 0.92 -10.56
CA THR A 127 1.66 0.65 -11.68
C THR A 127 2.57 1.84 -11.92
N GLY A 128 3.89 1.64 -11.78
CA GLY A 128 4.92 2.59 -12.20
C GLY A 128 5.42 2.23 -13.59
N LYS A 129 5.50 3.22 -14.49
CA LYS A 129 6.03 3.04 -15.85
C LYS A 129 7.09 4.09 -16.19
N GLY A 130 8.16 3.65 -16.85
CA GLY A 130 9.08 4.54 -17.55
C GLY A 130 8.49 5.12 -18.84
N PRO A 131 9.21 6.05 -19.50
CA PRO A 131 8.79 6.60 -20.79
C PRO A 131 8.69 5.48 -21.83
N ASN A 132 7.84 5.68 -22.84
CA ASN A 132 7.53 4.66 -23.86
C ASN A 132 7.02 3.32 -23.31
N GLY A 133 6.54 3.31 -22.06
CA GLY A 133 5.83 2.17 -21.46
C GLY A 133 6.72 1.12 -20.81
N THR A 134 8.04 1.28 -20.73
CA THR A 134 8.97 0.39 -19.99
C THR A 134 10.06 1.22 -19.30
N PRO A 135 10.60 0.82 -18.14
CA PRO A 135 10.28 -0.39 -17.36
C PRO A 135 8.90 -0.31 -16.73
N VAL A 136 8.29 -1.46 -16.42
CA VAL A 136 6.99 -1.52 -15.75
C VAL A 136 7.11 -2.32 -14.47
N HIS A 137 6.67 -1.72 -13.37
CA HIS A 137 6.56 -2.38 -12.07
C HIS A 137 5.14 -2.23 -11.52
N LYS A 138 4.65 -3.29 -10.88
CA LYS A 138 3.33 -3.30 -10.22
C LYS A 138 3.48 -3.68 -8.75
N ARG A 139 2.70 -3.04 -7.89
CA ARG A 139 2.59 -3.37 -6.47
C ARG A 139 1.14 -3.30 -6.06
N ASP A 140 0.72 -4.24 -5.23
CA ASP A 140 -0.64 -4.30 -4.73
C ASP A 140 -0.70 -3.79 -3.29
N VAL A 141 -1.75 -3.04 -3.01
CA VAL A 141 -2.14 -2.61 -1.66
C VAL A 141 -3.51 -3.21 -1.36
N THR A 142 -3.60 -3.98 -0.29
CA THR A 142 -4.87 -4.52 0.19
C THR A 142 -5.58 -3.50 1.06
N VAL A 143 -6.82 -3.17 0.75
CA VAL A 143 -7.63 -2.19 1.48
C VAL A 143 -8.88 -2.88 2.02
N TYR A 144 -9.01 -2.91 3.34
CA TYR A 144 -10.22 -3.38 4.01
C TYR A 144 -11.18 -2.22 4.23
N VAL A 145 -12.31 -2.25 3.54
CA VAL A 145 -13.40 -1.30 3.76
C VAL A 145 -14.37 -1.92 4.74
N ALA A 146 -14.45 -1.34 5.93
CA ALA A 146 -15.38 -1.75 6.97
C ALA A 146 -15.74 -0.53 7.82
N ASN A 147 -16.84 -0.60 8.57
CA ASN A 147 -17.13 0.42 9.58
C ASN A 147 -16.03 0.39 10.64
N THR A 148 -14.97 1.17 10.42
CA THR A 148 -13.89 1.33 11.38
C THR A 148 -14.36 2.33 12.43
N VAL A 149 -14.45 1.89 13.68
CA VAL A 149 -14.53 2.80 14.83
C VAL A 149 -13.12 3.35 15.03
N THR A 150 -12.87 4.60 14.66
CA THR A 150 -11.54 5.21 14.78
C THR A 150 -11.19 5.70 16.18
N ASN A 151 -12.00 5.42 17.21
CA ASN A 151 -11.85 5.95 18.57
C ASN A 151 -11.74 4.86 19.66
N ILE A 152 -10.99 3.79 19.43
CA ILE A 152 -10.55 2.87 20.52
C ILE A 152 -9.06 2.58 20.34
N GLY A 153 -8.25 3.63 20.28
CA GLY A 153 -6.82 3.52 20.03
C GLY A 153 -6.06 4.66 20.69
N GLY A 154 -6.28 4.88 21.99
CA GLY A 154 -5.57 5.93 22.72
C GLY A 154 -6.19 6.38 24.03
N GLU A 155 -7.46 6.05 24.29
CA GLU A 155 -8.13 6.41 25.55
C GLU A 155 -7.60 5.50 26.67
N THR A 156 -6.43 5.83 27.20
CA THR A 156 -6.24 5.66 28.64
C THR A 156 -7.04 6.79 29.25
N GLU A 157 -8.31 6.54 29.60
CA GLU A 157 -9.01 7.42 30.53
C GLU A 157 -8.20 7.38 31.82
N ILE A 158 -7.23 8.30 31.93
CA ILE A 158 -6.57 8.56 33.20
C ILE A 158 -7.68 9.18 34.04
N PRO A 159 -8.14 8.51 35.11
CA PRO A 159 -9.21 9.08 35.93
C PRO A 159 -8.76 10.45 36.40
N MET A 160 -9.53 11.49 36.06
CA MET A 160 -9.18 12.87 36.42
C MET A 160 -9.18 13.08 37.94
N LYS A 161 -9.77 12.14 38.69
CA LYS A 161 -9.88 12.18 40.13
C LYS A 161 -9.96 10.77 40.68
N TRP A 162 -9.30 10.55 41.81
CA TRP A 162 -9.45 9.36 42.63
C TRP A 162 -10.12 9.78 43.92
N ASP A 163 -11.30 9.24 44.21
CA ASP A 163 -11.98 9.44 45.48
C ASP A 163 -11.87 8.17 46.32
N LEU A 164 -11.20 8.27 47.47
CA LEU A 164 -11.09 7.18 48.44
C LEU A 164 -12.18 7.36 49.50
N ALA A 165 -13.26 6.59 49.41
CA ALA A 165 -14.24 6.52 50.48
C ALA A 165 -13.85 5.41 51.47
N GLN A 166 -13.66 5.80 52.74
CA GLN A 166 -13.59 4.86 53.86
C GLN A 166 -14.89 4.93 54.65
N ASN A 167 -15.38 3.78 55.11
CA ASN A 167 -16.56 3.73 55.97
C ASN A 167 -16.18 4.14 57.40
N PHE A 168 -16.11 5.46 57.68
CA PHE A 168 -16.08 5.96 59.06
C PHE A 168 -17.48 5.77 59.68
N PRO A 169 -17.61 5.26 60.92
CA PRO A 169 -16.59 5.20 61.97
C PRO A 169 -16.17 3.78 62.39
N ASN A 170 -16.31 2.74 61.54
CA ASN A 170 -16.05 1.35 61.96
C ASN A 170 -14.69 0.81 61.46
N PRO A 171 -13.61 0.86 62.27
CA PRO A 171 -12.25 0.54 61.83
C PRO A 171 -11.93 -0.97 61.76
N PHE A 172 -12.84 -1.86 62.18
CA PHE A 172 -12.52 -3.29 62.32
C PHE A 172 -12.94 -4.18 61.15
N ASN A 173 -13.53 -3.62 60.08
CA ASN A 173 -13.70 -4.32 58.79
C ASN A 173 -13.87 -3.34 57.60
N PRO A 174 -12.83 -2.57 57.24
CA PRO A 174 -12.94 -1.59 56.17
C PRO A 174 -13.00 -2.28 54.80
N THR A 175 -14.12 -2.11 54.08
CA THR A 175 -14.17 -2.42 52.65
C THR A 175 -13.75 -1.19 51.85
N THR A 176 -12.58 -1.24 51.23
CA THR A 176 -12.16 -0.21 50.27
C THR A 176 -12.91 -0.42 48.96
N ARG A 177 -13.65 0.59 48.51
CA ARG A 177 -14.22 0.64 47.15
C ARG A 177 -13.50 1.71 46.36
N ILE A 178 -12.88 1.31 45.28
CA ILE A 178 -12.27 2.22 44.31
C ILE A 178 -13.30 2.40 43.19
N ASN A 179 -13.80 3.62 43.03
CA ASN A 179 -14.63 4.00 41.89
C ASN A 179 -13.73 4.78 40.91
N PHE A 180 -13.88 4.51 39.63
CA PHE A 180 -13.20 5.19 38.53
C PHE A 180 -14.23 5.90 37.65
#